data_AF-A0A1H7GQ94-F1
#
_entry.id   AF-A0A1H7GQ94-F1
#
_cell.length_a   1.000
_cell.length_b   1.000
_cell.length_c   1.000
_cell.angle_alpha   90.00
_cell.angle_beta   90.00
_cell.angle_gamma   90.00
#
_symmetry.space_group_name_H-M   'P 1'
#
loop_
_entity.id
_entity.type
_entity.pdbx_description
1 polymer ?
#
loop_
_entity_poly.entity_id
_entity_poly.type
_entity_poly.pdbx_seq_one_letter_code
_entity_poly.pdbx_strand_id
1 'polypeptide(L)'
;MQSIEEKLQSIFSDYTEQDIELVANAQSLDEIGIDSLSIVEIIFDIEEAFDIKIPDESVLQKQGYSFSNYRDILTLVSDLVKQEHENV
;
A
#
# COMPACT_ATOMS: atom_id res chain seq x y z
N MET A 1 -15.80 10.58 5.71
CA MET A 1 -14.61 10.01 6.37
C MET A 1 -13.98 9.13 5.32
N GLN A 2 -12.84 9.53 4.74
CA GLN A 2 -12.17 8.65 3.78
C GLN A 2 -11.45 7.56 4.57
N SER A 3 -11.70 6.31 4.23
CA SER A 3 -11.03 5.16 4.84
C SER A 3 -9.62 4.99 4.27
N ILE A 4 -8.74 4.31 5.01
CA ILE A 4 -7.37 3.99 4.54
C ILE A 4 -7.44 3.27 3.17
N GLU A 5 -8.42 2.37 3.00
CA GLU A 5 -8.73 1.71 1.72
C GLU A 5 -9.01 2.70 0.59
N GLU A 6 -9.92 3.66 0.77
CA GLU A 6 -10.30 4.59 -0.30
C GLU A 6 -9.10 5.44 -0.76
N LYS A 7 -8.24 5.82 0.18
CA LYS A 7 -7.06 6.62 -0.14
C LYS A 7 -5.98 5.79 -0.83
N LEU A 8 -5.76 4.55 -0.38
CA LEU A 8 -4.92 3.59 -1.09
C LEU A 8 -5.43 3.33 -2.51
N GLN A 9 -6.72 3.09 -2.68
CA GLN A 9 -7.34 2.90 -3.99
C GLN A 9 -7.10 4.09 -4.91
N SER A 10 -7.22 5.31 -4.39
CA SER A 10 -6.93 6.52 -5.16
C SER A 10 -5.48 6.60 -5.62
N ILE A 11 -4.51 6.20 -4.78
CA ILE A 11 -3.09 6.16 -5.15
C ILE A 11 -2.90 5.10 -6.24
N PHE A 12 -3.40 3.88 -6.02
CA PHE A 12 -3.24 2.78 -6.98
C PHE A 12 -3.89 3.10 -8.33
N SER A 13 -5.03 3.79 -8.37
CA SER A 13 -5.68 4.23 -9.61
C SER A 13 -4.85 5.21 -10.46
N ASP A 14 -3.83 5.86 -9.89
CA ASP A 14 -2.87 6.68 -10.65
C ASP A 14 -1.81 5.80 -11.35
N TYR A 15 -1.50 4.64 -10.78
CA TYR A 15 -0.51 3.69 -11.30
C TYR A 15 -1.13 2.56 -12.14
N THR A 16 -2.45 2.36 -12.06
CA THR A 16 -3.16 1.33 -12.81
C THR A 16 -4.50 1.82 -13.33
N GLU A 17 -4.84 1.45 -14.57
CA GLU A 17 -6.16 1.72 -15.18
C GLU A 17 -7.22 0.66 -14.77
N GLN A 18 -6.89 -0.25 -13.84
CA GLN A 18 -7.78 -1.31 -13.39
C GLN A 18 -8.83 -0.80 -12.41
N ASP A 19 -9.97 -1.49 -12.39
CA ASP A 19 -11.04 -1.21 -11.44
C ASP A 19 -10.58 -1.43 -10.00
N ILE A 20 -11.09 -0.60 -9.09
CA ILE A 20 -10.77 -0.66 -7.67
C ILE A 20 -11.05 -2.05 -7.08
N GLU A 21 -12.15 -2.67 -7.50
CA GLU A 21 -12.50 -4.03 -7.09
C GLU A 21 -11.50 -5.08 -7.60
N LEU A 22 -10.92 -4.87 -8.79
CA LEU A 22 -9.88 -5.73 -9.33
C LEU A 22 -8.57 -5.57 -8.56
N VAL A 23 -8.17 -4.33 -8.26
CA VAL A 23 -6.97 -4.05 -7.44
C VAL A 23 -7.08 -4.72 -6.08
N ALA A 24 -8.24 -4.63 -5.41
CA ALA A 24 -8.45 -5.22 -4.10
C ALA A 24 -8.50 -6.77 -4.11
N ASN A 25 -8.83 -7.38 -5.26
CA ASN A 25 -8.90 -8.83 -5.42
C ASN A 25 -7.70 -9.44 -6.17
N ALA A 26 -6.79 -8.61 -6.70
CA ALA A 26 -5.60 -9.05 -7.40
C ALA A 26 -4.76 -9.97 -6.50
N GLN A 27 -4.28 -11.08 -7.06
CA GLN A 27 -3.39 -11.97 -6.34
C GLN A 27 -1.98 -11.39 -6.30
N SER A 28 -1.61 -10.58 -7.30
CA SER A 28 -0.34 -9.88 -7.36
C SER A 28 -0.48 -8.50 -8.01
N LEU A 29 0.37 -7.56 -7.59
CA LEU A 29 0.46 -6.23 -8.19
C LEU A 29 0.88 -6.25 -9.68
N ASP A 30 1.69 -7.23 -10.06
CA ASP A 30 2.09 -7.47 -11.45
C ASP A 30 0.88 -7.71 -12.38
N GLU A 31 -0.17 -8.37 -11.88
CA GLU A 31 -1.38 -8.67 -12.67
C GLU A 31 -2.17 -7.41 -13.05
N ILE A 32 -2.06 -6.36 -12.25
CA ILE A 32 -2.71 -5.07 -12.49
C ILE A 32 -1.77 -4.06 -13.17
N GLY A 33 -0.60 -4.52 -13.64
CA GLY A 33 0.37 -3.69 -14.36
C GLY A 33 1.24 -2.82 -13.47
N ILE A 34 1.36 -3.17 -12.18
CA ILE A 34 2.25 -2.47 -11.25
C ILE A 34 3.57 -3.25 -11.15
N ASP A 35 4.59 -2.67 -11.75
CA ASP A 35 5.96 -3.17 -11.71
C ASP A 35 6.68 -2.80 -10.40
N SER A 36 7.81 -3.45 -10.13
CA SER A 36 8.64 -3.20 -8.94
C SER A 36 9.14 -1.77 -8.80
N LEU A 37 9.29 -1.02 -9.91
CA LEU A 37 9.60 0.40 -9.87
C LEU A 37 8.41 1.22 -9.36
N SER A 38 7.21 0.94 -9.87
CA SER A 38 5.98 1.59 -9.44
C SER A 38 5.66 1.32 -7.97
N ILE A 39 6.02 0.15 -7.44
CA ILE A 39 5.90 -0.16 -6.01
C ILE A 39 6.67 0.85 -5.16
N VAL A 40 7.88 1.24 -5.57
CA VAL A 40 8.69 2.22 -4.83
C VAL A 40 8.02 3.60 -4.83
N GLU A 41 7.44 4.01 -5.96
CA GLU A 41 6.71 5.28 -6.07
C GLU A 41 5.42 5.26 -5.23
N ILE A 42 4.65 4.17 -5.29
CA ILE A 42 3.45 3.95 -4.47
C ILE A 42 3.77 4.01 -2.98
N ILE A 43 4.86 3.38 -2.53
CA ILE A 43 5.28 3.44 -1.13
C ILE A 43 5.52 4.89 -0.72
N PHE A 44 6.21 5.67 -1.54
CA PHE A 44 6.50 7.07 -1.26
C PHE A 44 5.23 7.92 -1.19
N ASP A 45 4.30 7.74 -2.13
CA ASP A 45 2.99 8.40 -2.11
C ASP A 45 2.17 8.04 -0.88
N ILE A 46 2.21 6.77 -0.45
CA ILE A 46 1.53 6.32 0.77
C ILE A 46 2.16 7.00 2.00
N GLU A 47 3.48 7.01 2.10
CA GLU A 47 4.20 7.68 3.20
C GLU A 47 3.80 9.16 3.30
N GLU A 48 3.80 9.91 2.18
CA GLU A 48 3.37 11.32 2.17
C GLU A 48 1.86 11.47 2.41
N ALA A 49 1.02 10.59 1.87
CA ALA A 49 -0.43 10.69 1.98
C ALA A 49 -0.93 10.44 3.41
N PHE A 50 -0.25 9.58 4.16
CA PHE A 50 -0.63 9.18 5.52
C PHE A 50 0.29 9.73 6.60
N ASP A 51 1.36 10.45 6.23
CA ASP A 51 2.40 10.95 7.13
C ASP A 51 3.03 9.82 7.98
N ILE A 52 3.23 8.65 7.35
CA ILE A 52 3.82 7.45 7.97
C ILE A 52 5.18 7.13 7.38
N LYS A 53 5.91 6.24 8.04
CA LYS A 53 7.17 5.69 7.53
C LYS A 53 7.08 4.19 7.30
N ILE A 54 7.17 3.79 6.04
CA ILE A 54 7.20 2.40 5.62
C ILE A 54 8.66 1.92 5.64
N PRO A 55 8.99 0.88 6.41
CA PRO A 55 10.35 0.35 6.44
C PRO A 55 10.68 -0.43 5.14
N ASP A 56 11.97 -0.58 4.84
CA ASP A 56 12.45 -1.32 3.67
C ASP A 56 11.82 -2.71 3.54
N GLU A 57 11.71 -3.20 2.30
CA GLU A 57 11.18 -4.53 1.99
C GLU A 57 11.86 -5.64 2.82
N SER A 58 13.17 -5.52 3.06
CA SER A 58 13.92 -6.47 3.90
C SER A 58 13.45 -6.52 5.36
N VAL A 59 12.96 -5.41 5.90
CA VAL A 59 12.39 -5.33 7.26
C VAL A 59 10.99 -5.92 7.25
N LEU A 60 10.19 -5.58 6.25
CA LEU A 60 8.83 -6.10 6.10
C LEU A 60 8.83 -7.62 5.96
N GLN A 61 9.70 -8.17 5.11
CA GLN A 61 9.87 -9.62 4.98
C GLN A 61 10.22 -10.29 6.31
N LYS A 62 11.03 -9.64 7.17
CA LYS A 62 11.33 -10.15 8.52
C LYS A 62 10.14 -10.10 9.47
N GLN A 63 9.24 -9.14 9.28
CA GLN A 63 8.00 -9.03 10.04
C GLN A 63 6.87 -9.89 9.45
N GLY A 64 7.08 -10.53 8.29
CA GLY A 64 6.09 -11.35 7.61
C GLY A 64 5.13 -10.56 6.71
N TYR A 65 5.45 -9.31 6.40
CA TYR A 65 4.73 -8.48 5.45
C TYR A 65 5.40 -8.53 4.07
N SER A 66 4.60 -8.44 3.00
CA SER A 66 5.11 -8.46 1.62
C SER A 66 4.37 -7.48 0.71
N PHE A 67 5.07 -6.76 -0.17
CA PHE A 67 4.46 -5.87 -1.18
C PHE A 67 3.93 -6.62 -2.41
N SER A 68 3.48 -7.87 -2.23
CA SER A 68 3.08 -8.71 -3.35
C SER A 68 1.67 -8.42 -3.83
N ASN A 69 0.76 -8.04 -2.93
CA ASN A 69 -0.66 -7.85 -3.23
C ASN A 69 -1.23 -6.66 -2.44
N TYR A 70 -2.38 -6.15 -2.89
CA TYR A 70 -3.03 -5.00 -2.27
C TYR A 70 -3.42 -5.23 -0.81
N ARG A 71 -3.82 -6.46 -0.43
CA ARG A 71 -4.30 -6.75 0.93
C ARG A 71 -3.19 -6.70 1.97
N ASP A 72 -2.01 -7.20 1.64
CA ASP A 72 -0.82 -7.08 2.48
C ASP A 72 -0.47 -5.61 2.72
N ILE A 73 -0.46 -4.81 1.65
CA ILE A 73 -0.16 -3.37 1.71
C ILE A 73 -1.18 -2.65 2.56
N LEU A 74 -2.47 -2.92 2.32
CA LEU A 74 -3.55 -2.34 3.09
C LEU A 74 -3.41 -2.66 4.58
N THR A 75 -3.08 -3.91 4.91
CA THR A 75 -2.89 -4.34 6.30
C THR A 75 -1.69 -3.63 6.93
N LEU A 76 -0.57 -3.57 6.22
CA LEU A 76 0.65 -2.90 6.65
C LEU A 76 0.40 -1.41 6.90
N VAL A 77 -0.17 -0.70 5.93
CA VAL A 77 -0.47 0.73 6.02
C VAL A 77 -1.46 0.97 7.16
N SER A 78 -2.51 0.15 7.27
CA SER A 78 -3.46 0.28 8.36
C SER A 78 -2.84 0.08 9.74
N ASP A 79 -1.83 -0.79 9.87
CA ASP A 79 -1.12 -1.01 11.12
C ASP A 79 -0.18 0.17 11.43
N LEU A 80 0.59 0.63 10.45
CA LEU A 80 1.50 1.77 10.57
C LEU A 80 0.77 3.07 10.91
N VAL A 81 -0.35 3.36 10.22
CA VAL A 81 -1.20 4.52 10.52
C VAL A 81 -1.71 4.44 11.95
N LYS A 82 -2.15 3.27 12.41
CA LYS A 82 -2.55 3.11 13.82
C LYS A 82 -1.40 3.38 14.79
N GLN A 83 -0.22 2.82 14.51
CA GLN A 83 0.94 2.99 15.38
C GLN A 83 1.39 4.46 15.48
N GLU A 84 1.44 5.20 14.36
CA GLU A 84 1.79 6.62 14.38
C GLU A 84 0.72 7.48 15.06
N HIS A 85 -0.57 7.24 14.76
CA HIS A 85 -1.64 8.01 15.39
C HIS A 85 -1.85 7.68 16.89
N GLU A 86 -1.45 6.50 17.37
CA GLU A 86 -1.51 6.14 18.79
C GLU A 86 -0.35 6.76 19.60
N ASN A 87 0.68 7.27 18.93
CA ASN A 87 1.85 7.87 19.56
C ASN A 87 1.74 9.39 19.80
N VAL A 88 0.54 9.97 19.63
CA VAL A 88 0.22 11.41 19.84
C VAL A 88 -0.63 11.65 21.08
#